data_AF-A0A519S5K4-F1
#
_entry.id   AF-A0A519S5K4-F1
#
_cell.length_a   1.000
_cell.length_b   1.000
_cell.length_c   1.000
_cell.angle_alpha   90.00
_cell.angle_beta   90.00
_cell.angle_gamma   90.00
#
_symmetry.space_group_name_H-M   'P 1'
#
loop_
_entity.id
_entity.type
_entity.pdbx_description
1 polymer ?
#
loop_
_entity_poly.entity_id
_entity_poly.type
_entity_poly.pdbx_seq_one_letter_code
_entity_poly.pdbx_strand_id
1 'polypeptide(L)'
;MKNNGRSITIFLTAILLAGCARQELAPTPVATDAAQAEASAAAMAPAGAVAIAAAAGFPETFETGTKTAYTSGTVALSSGAWTLADALLGTTSADAKTGSQSARLRSSGTLTMNFNLSNGAGVVTIDHARYGTDAASTWELWVSANSGSSYSKVGSTISASGTALATASFAVNLAGTVRLQVRKTDGSTNRLNIDNITVQTYGGTTGGGTDGTGTTGGKKFLFDGSHAETAGNADWVPDSDNGTVGRIPTPAQSGITSSTAETYWTGALSSWAVALVKLGNTVEALPTGTAITYGNTSNPQDLRNYSVFVVDEPNTLFTSAEKTAILNFVKNGGGLFMISDHDVSDRNNDGYDSPAIWNDLLTNNAVQTNPFGFKIDLTNISETSSNVLTSSTNVVLHGSQGNVTQLKFSNGATITTTTAAAQPLIWRSNASQGTTQALCATSTYGTGRVFVITDSSPADDGTGASGNTLYPGWTEISSHAPLHLNASLWLAKLQ
;
A
#
# COMPACT_ATOMS: atom_id res chain seq x y z
N MET A 1 -90.78 38.06 15.68
CA MET A 1 -90.24 38.92 14.60
C MET A 1 -88.87 39.44 15.04
N LYS A 2 -87.87 39.33 14.13
CA LYS A 2 -86.48 39.87 14.16
C LYS A 2 -85.50 39.21 15.16
N ASN A 3 -84.54 38.39 14.71
CA ASN A 3 -83.21 38.69 14.12
C ASN A 3 -82.16 39.17 15.13
N ASN A 4 -81.11 38.36 15.38
CA ASN A 4 -79.74 38.63 14.88
C ASN A 4 -78.67 37.72 15.51
N GLY A 5 -77.85 37.11 14.64
CA GLY A 5 -76.39 37.00 14.76
C GLY A 5 -75.80 36.10 15.85
N ARG A 6 -75.49 34.85 15.51
CA ARG A 6 -74.52 34.02 16.24
C ARG A 6 -73.15 34.14 15.56
N SER A 7 -72.20 34.82 16.22
CA SER A 7 -70.78 34.80 15.86
C SER A 7 -70.08 33.60 16.50
N ILE A 8 -69.28 32.91 15.70
CA ILE A 8 -68.43 31.78 16.06
C ILE A 8 -67.14 32.31 16.70
N THR A 9 -66.84 31.84 17.91
CA THR A 9 -65.62 32.17 18.67
C THR A 9 -64.50 31.21 18.28
N ILE A 10 -63.43 31.75 17.69
CA ILE A 10 -62.14 31.08 17.45
C ILE A 10 -61.27 31.32 18.69
N PHE A 11 -60.81 30.26 19.36
CA PHE A 11 -59.77 30.34 20.38
C PHE A 11 -58.39 30.25 19.70
N LEU A 12 -57.71 31.39 19.62
CA LEU A 12 -56.31 31.51 19.25
C LEU A 12 -55.55 31.97 20.50
N THR A 13 -54.90 31.05 21.20
CA THR A 13 -54.08 31.41 22.38
C THR A 13 -52.65 31.64 21.91
N ALA A 14 -52.26 32.90 21.83
CA ALA A 14 -50.88 33.35 21.62
C ALA A 14 -50.07 33.15 22.91
N ILE A 15 -48.94 32.45 22.82
CA ILE A 15 -47.94 32.36 23.89
C ILE A 15 -46.94 33.49 23.68
N LEU A 16 -46.79 34.33 24.72
CA LEU A 16 -45.87 35.46 24.78
C LEU A 16 -44.39 35.01 24.74
N LEU A 17 -43.59 35.77 24.00
CA LEU A 17 -42.13 35.76 24.07
C LEU A 17 -41.63 36.28 25.42
N ALA A 18 -40.72 35.54 26.05
CA ALA A 18 -39.78 36.04 27.03
C ALA A 18 -38.36 35.74 26.54
N GLY A 19 -37.61 36.79 26.22
CA GLY A 19 -36.19 36.68 25.87
C GLY A 19 -35.33 36.56 27.13
N CYS A 20 -34.38 35.63 27.12
CA CYS A 20 -33.25 35.62 28.05
C CYS A 20 -31.96 35.69 27.22
N ALA A 21 -31.15 36.70 27.55
CA ALA A 21 -29.87 36.97 26.91
C ALA A 21 -28.80 35.93 27.30
N ARG A 22 -27.93 35.71 26.33
CA ARG A 22 -26.73 34.85 26.33
C ARG A 22 -25.73 35.31 27.41
N GLN A 23 -25.32 34.42 28.30
CA GLN A 23 -24.19 34.64 29.21
C GLN A 23 -23.00 33.84 28.69
N GLU A 24 -22.01 34.56 28.17
CA GLU A 24 -20.72 34.03 27.73
C GLU A 24 -19.82 33.87 28.97
N LEU A 25 -19.33 32.66 29.22
CA LEU A 25 -18.39 32.39 30.30
C LEU A 25 -16.99 32.87 29.86
N ALA A 26 -16.49 33.89 30.53
CA ALA A 26 -15.11 34.37 30.36
C ALA A 26 -14.11 33.35 30.94
N PRO A 27 -12.94 33.14 30.29
CA PRO A 27 -11.90 32.26 30.82
C PRO A 27 -11.21 32.88 32.05
N THR A 28 -10.99 32.06 33.08
CA THR A 28 -10.20 32.39 34.27
C THR A 28 -8.71 32.51 33.94
N PRO A 29 -7.97 33.49 34.49
CA PRO A 29 -6.54 33.66 34.23
C PRO A 29 -5.73 32.60 34.99
N VAL A 30 -4.87 31.87 34.27
CA VAL A 30 -3.84 30.99 34.87
C VAL A 30 -2.58 31.82 35.08
N ALA A 31 -2.11 31.84 36.33
CA ALA A 31 -0.89 32.50 36.75
C ALA A 31 0.34 31.86 36.09
N THR A 32 1.24 32.71 35.60
CA THR A 32 2.58 32.35 35.15
C THR A 32 3.46 32.08 36.37
N ASP A 33 3.95 30.85 36.51
CA ASP A 33 5.16 30.59 37.31
C ASP A 33 6.21 29.92 36.42
N ALA A 34 7.22 30.73 36.09
CA ALA A 34 8.44 30.32 35.43
C ALA A 34 9.45 29.89 36.50
N ALA A 35 9.44 28.61 36.89
CA ALA A 35 10.52 27.99 37.66
C ALA A 35 10.32 26.47 37.80
N GLN A 36 10.50 25.71 36.71
CA GLN A 36 10.82 24.27 36.76
C GLN A 36 11.24 23.75 35.37
N ALA A 37 12.24 24.38 34.79
CA ALA A 37 13.05 23.80 33.73
C ALA A 37 14.48 23.90 34.24
N GLU A 38 15.05 22.77 34.68
CA GLU A 38 16.48 22.46 34.92
C GLU A 38 16.56 21.33 35.97
N ALA A 39 16.38 20.07 35.52
CA ALA A 39 16.98 18.85 36.10
C ALA A 39 16.32 17.58 35.53
N SER A 40 16.77 17.13 34.35
CA SER A 40 16.91 15.71 33.98
C SER A 40 17.57 15.61 32.60
N ALA A 41 18.81 16.10 32.51
CA ALA A 41 19.70 15.78 31.41
C ALA A 41 20.48 14.52 31.80
N ALA A 42 19.91 13.35 31.54
CA ALA A 42 20.62 12.08 31.60
C ALA A 42 20.19 11.20 30.42
N ALA A 43 21.02 11.24 29.37
CA ALA A 43 21.17 10.25 28.30
C ALA A 43 19.89 9.66 27.67
N MET A 44 19.28 10.40 26.74
CA MET A 44 18.40 9.80 25.74
C MET A 44 19.27 9.15 24.66
N ALA A 45 19.54 7.86 24.79
CA ALA A 45 19.98 7.02 23.68
C ALA A 45 18.88 7.03 22.59
N PRO A 46 19.21 7.09 21.30
CA PRO A 46 18.20 7.17 20.24
C PRO A 46 17.32 5.92 20.25
N ALA A 47 16.01 6.14 20.36
CA ALA A 47 14.99 5.10 20.24
C ALA A 47 15.04 4.47 18.84
N GLY A 48 14.96 3.15 18.80
CA GLY A 48 15.38 2.30 17.68
C GLY A 48 14.83 2.70 16.32
N ALA A 49 15.76 2.96 15.38
CA ALA A 49 15.50 2.91 13.96
C ALA A 49 14.96 1.52 13.60
N VAL A 50 13.81 1.45 12.92
CA VAL A 50 13.31 0.19 12.36
C VAL A 50 14.30 -0.23 11.27
N ALA A 51 15.12 -1.24 11.56
CA ALA A 51 16.12 -1.74 10.63
C ALA A 51 15.43 -2.49 9.47
N ILE A 52 15.29 -1.83 8.34
CA ILE A 52 15.20 -2.52 7.05
C ILE A 52 16.55 -3.22 6.85
N ALA A 53 16.55 -4.53 6.59
CA ALA A 53 17.76 -5.34 6.64
C ALA A 53 18.90 -4.74 5.79
N ALA A 54 19.98 -4.35 6.47
CA ALA A 54 21.21 -3.95 5.81
C ALA A 54 21.71 -5.10 4.93
N ALA A 55 22.19 -4.78 3.74
CA ALA A 55 22.79 -5.77 2.87
C ALA A 55 23.99 -6.41 3.57
N ALA A 56 24.18 -7.72 3.37
CA ALA A 56 25.28 -8.45 4.00
C ALA A 56 26.62 -7.76 3.69
N GLY A 57 27.42 -7.54 4.74
CA GLY A 57 28.70 -6.82 4.65
C GLY A 57 28.59 -5.30 4.74
N PHE A 58 27.40 -4.70 4.76
CA PHE A 58 27.21 -3.26 4.93
C PHE A 58 26.83 -2.91 6.39
N PRO A 59 27.24 -1.75 6.91
CA PRO A 59 27.90 -0.64 6.21
C PRO A 59 29.36 -0.91 5.81
N GLU A 60 29.77 -0.36 4.66
CA GLU A 60 31.19 -0.21 4.32
C GLU A 60 31.68 1.10 4.93
N THR A 61 32.51 0.97 5.96
CA THR A 61 33.04 2.10 6.75
C THR A 61 34.45 2.50 6.33
N PHE A 62 35.05 1.78 5.38
CA PHE A 62 36.44 1.93 4.95
C PHE A 62 37.49 1.69 6.03
N GLU A 63 37.12 1.29 7.25
CA GLU A 63 38.05 1.10 8.37
C GLU A 63 38.93 -0.16 8.23
N THR A 64 38.71 -0.99 7.20
CA THR A 64 39.51 -2.18 6.89
C THR A 64 40.32 -1.99 5.62
N GLY A 65 41.54 -2.54 5.60
CA GLY A 65 42.42 -2.49 4.44
C GLY A 65 43.29 -1.25 4.38
N THR A 66 44.18 -1.20 3.40
CA THR A 66 45.12 -0.09 3.21
C THR A 66 45.40 0.13 1.74
N LYS A 67 45.30 1.38 1.29
CA LYS A 67 45.74 1.81 -0.03
C LYS A 67 46.12 3.28 0.03
N THR A 68 47.40 3.58 -0.07
CA THR A 68 47.94 4.94 0.13
C THR A 68 48.23 5.69 -1.16
N ALA A 69 48.18 5.01 -2.31
CA ALA A 69 48.43 5.60 -3.62
C ALA A 69 47.14 5.77 -4.43
N TYR A 70 47.08 6.79 -5.29
CA TYR A 70 45.94 7.04 -6.20
C TYR A 70 45.89 6.08 -7.39
N THR A 71 46.98 5.40 -7.73
CA THR A 71 47.04 4.39 -8.81
C THR A 71 45.96 3.34 -8.61
N SER A 72 45.29 2.91 -9.70
CA SER A 72 44.23 1.91 -9.62
C SER A 72 44.68 0.64 -8.90
N GLY A 73 43.85 0.13 -7.99
CA GLY A 73 44.12 -1.10 -7.27
C GLY A 73 42.91 -1.60 -6.47
N THR A 74 42.83 -2.92 -6.32
CA THR A 74 41.79 -3.59 -5.53
C THR A 74 42.19 -3.66 -4.06
N VAL A 75 41.27 -3.36 -3.17
CA VAL A 75 41.41 -3.45 -1.71
C VAL A 75 40.33 -4.38 -1.17
N ALA A 76 40.69 -5.28 -0.26
CA ALA A 76 39.72 -6.02 0.54
C ALA A 76 39.27 -5.13 1.70
N LEU A 77 38.00 -4.73 1.70
CA LEU A 77 37.36 -3.95 2.74
C LEU A 77 36.38 -4.83 3.54
N SER A 78 35.70 -4.28 4.54
CA SER A 78 34.80 -5.05 5.42
C SER A 78 33.57 -5.57 4.67
N SER A 79 33.06 -4.82 3.69
CA SER A 79 31.94 -5.26 2.85
C SER A 79 32.35 -6.26 1.77
N GLY A 80 33.62 -6.25 1.36
CA GLY A 80 34.16 -7.10 0.30
C GLY A 80 35.25 -6.40 -0.50
N ALA A 81 35.57 -6.91 -1.69
CA ALA A 81 36.63 -6.34 -2.53
C ALA A 81 36.14 -5.12 -3.33
N TRP A 82 36.91 -4.04 -3.33
CA TRP A 82 36.64 -2.81 -4.09
C TRP A 82 37.85 -2.37 -4.91
N THR A 83 37.63 -1.98 -6.17
CA THR A 83 38.65 -1.35 -7.01
C THR A 83 38.59 0.16 -6.83
N LEU A 84 39.69 0.75 -6.37
CA LEU A 84 39.86 2.18 -6.17
C LEU A 84 40.78 2.73 -7.25
N ALA A 85 40.26 3.60 -8.12
CA ALA A 85 41.01 4.26 -9.19
C ALA A 85 40.96 5.78 -9.03
N ASP A 86 42.11 6.45 -9.14
CA ASP A 86 42.28 7.84 -8.70
C ASP A 86 41.68 8.10 -7.31
N ALA A 87 41.80 7.08 -6.47
CA ALA A 87 41.26 7.03 -5.12
C ALA A 87 42.21 6.27 -4.19
N LEU A 88 42.21 6.61 -2.91
CA LEU A 88 42.99 5.97 -1.85
C LEU A 88 42.16 5.91 -0.55
N LEU A 89 42.66 5.20 0.47
CA LEU A 89 42.14 5.27 1.84
C LEU A 89 42.96 6.32 2.62
N GLY A 90 42.32 7.43 2.97
CA GLY A 90 42.96 8.64 3.50
C GLY A 90 42.84 8.74 5.01
N THR A 91 43.96 9.04 5.67
CA THR A 91 44.07 9.10 7.15
C THR A 91 44.47 10.48 7.68
N THR A 92 44.63 11.47 6.80
CA THR A 92 45.11 12.80 7.20
C THR A 92 44.05 13.57 7.98
N SER A 93 44.45 14.57 8.76
CA SER A 93 43.50 15.43 9.48
C SER A 93 42.53 16.20 8.58
N ALA A 94 42.88 16.40 7.30
CA ALA A 94 42.02 17.05 6.32
C ALA A 94 41.02 16.10 5.64
N ASP A 95 41.15 14.78 5.84
CA ASP A 95 40.13 13.81 5.44
C ASP A 95 38.95 13.87 6.40
N ALA A 96 37.78 14.25 5.88
CA ALA A 96 36.52 14.04 6.57
C ALA A 96 36.24 12.54 6.64
N LYS A 97 36.02 12.03 7.85
CA LYS A 97 35.90 10.60 8.14
C LYS A 97 35.24 10.35 9.49
N THR A 98 34.58 9.21 9.62
CA THR A 98 34.15 8.62 10.88
C THR A 98 35.09 7.46 11.19
N GLY A 99 35.91 7.59 12.24
CA GLY A 99 36.96 6.62 12.55
C GLY A 99 38.32 7.07 12.05
N SER A 100 39.11 6.12 11.56
CA SER A 100 40.54 6.31 11.27
C SER A 100 40.80 6.66 9.81
N GLN A 101 39.93 6.27 8.87
CA GLN A 101 40.13 6.53 7.45
C GLN A 101 38.83 6.64 6.64
N SER A 102 38.87 7.35 5.52
CA SER A 102 37.77 7.37 4.54
C SER A 102 38.32 7.22 3.11
N ALA A 103 37.46 6.89 2.15
CA ALA A 103 37.87 6.90 0.76
C ALA A 103 38.07 8.34 0.28
N ARG A 104 39.23 8.65 -0.30
CA ARG A 104 39.54 9.95 -0.89
C ARG A 104 39.76 9.83 -2.39
N LEU A 105 38.96 10.53 -3.17
CA LEU A 105 38.99 10.55 -4.64
C LEU A 105 39.49 11.91 -5.15
N ARG A 106 40.05 11.91 -6.37
CA ARG A 106 40.38 13.14 -7.14
C ARG A 106 40.09 12.93 -8.62
N SER A 107 40.22 13.99 -9.43
CA SER A 107 40.05 13.92 -10.88
C SER A 107 38.69 13.30 -11.25
N SER A 108 38.69 12.20 -12.02
CA SER A 108 37.49 11.40 -12.34
C SER A 108 37.48 10.06 -11.60
N GLY A 109 38.00 10.04 -10.37
CA GLY A 109 38.20 8.83 -9.59
C GLY A 109 36.91 8.05 -9.32
N THR A 110 37.07 6.75 -9.08
CA THR A 110 35.96 5.81 -8.87
C THR A 110 36.23 4.86 -7.71
N LEU A 111 35.18 4.54 -6.96
CA LEU A 111 35.11 3.38 -6.06
C LEU A 111 34.20 2.34 -6.72
N THR A 112 34.73 1.18 -7.09
CA THR A 112 33.99 0.14 -7.81
C THR A 112 33.88 -1.11 -6.96
N MET A 113 32.66 -1.50 -6.63
CA MET A 113 32.37 -2.73 -5.90
C MET A 113 32.64 -3.95 -6.80
N ASN A 114 33.41 -4.94 -6.34
CA ASN A 114 33.79 -6.13 -7.14
C ASN A 114 33.00 -7.40 -6.78
N PHE A 115 31.99 -7.29 -5.94
CA PHE A 115 31.11 -8.39 -5.53
C PHE A 115 29.64 -8.00 -5.72
N ASN A 116 28.75 -8.98 -5.68
CA ASN A 116 27.33 -8.80 -5.96
C ASN A 116 26.54 -8.72 -4.65
N LEU A 117 25.66 -7.73 -4.54
CA LEU A 117 24.50 -7.83 -3.66
C LEU A 117 23.51 -8.79 -4.31
N SER A 118 23.26 -9.95 -3.70
CA SER A 118 22.33 -10.95 -4.25
C SER A 118 20.87 -10.56 -4.07
N ASN A 119 20.57 -9.77 -3.04
CA ASN A 119 19.21 -9.43 -2.61
C ASN A 119 18.83 -8.00 -3.05
N GLY A 120 19.42 -7.52 -4.15
CA GLY A 120 19.21 -6.18 -4.66
C GLY A 120 19.69 -5.06 -3.74
N ALA A 121 19.39 -3.82 -4.13
CA ALA A 121 19.63 -2.62 -3.35
C ALA A 121 18.39 -1.70 -3.39
N GLY A 122 17.80 -1.43 -2.23
CA GLY A 122 16.63 -0.56 -2.06
C GLY A 122 17.05 0.88 -1.89
N VAL A 123 17.56 1.23 -0.71
CA VAL A 123 18.12 2.56 -0.42
C VAL A 123 19.61 2.43 -0.20
N VAL A 124 20.38 3.32 -0.83
CA VAL A 124 21.81 3.47 -0.59
C VAL A 124 22.05 4.83 0.03
N THR A 125 22.71 4.87 1.19
CA THR A 125 23.20 6.13 1.76
C THR A 125 24.71 6.18 1.71
N ILE A 126 25.26 7.37 1.48
CA ILE A 126 26.70 7.58 1.36
C ILE A 126 27.04 8.89 2.06
N ASP A 127 27.96 8.86 3.00
CA ASP A 127 28.51 10.07 3.58
C ASP A 127 29.57 10.66 2.64
N HIS A 128 29.53 11.97 2.47
CA HIS A 128 30.46 12.66 1.59
C HIS A 128 30.86 14.02 2.16
N ALA A 129 32.05 14.49 1.81
CA ALA A 129 32.52 15.81 2.15
C ALA A 129 33.66 16.26 1.23
N ARG A 130 33.90 17.56 1.22
CA ARG A 130 35.06 18.18 0.58
C ARG A 130 36.31 17.96 1.43
N TYR A 131 37.43 17.64 0.79
CA TYR A 131 38.70 17.50 1.48
C TYR A 131 39.25 18.87 1.91
N GLY A 132 39.42 19.08 3.22
CA GLY A 132 40.01 20.29 3.79
C GLY A 132 39.57 21.60 3.12
N THR A 133 40.53 22.32 2.55
CA THR A 133 40.33 23.62 1.90
C THR A 133 40.20 23.55 0.38
N ASP A 134 40.10 22.35 -0.21
CA ASP A 134 39.89 22.23 -1.66
C ASP A 134 38.56 22.91 -2.06
N ALA A 135 38.34 23.15 -3.36
CA ALA A 135 37.04 23.62 -3.83
C ALA A 135 36.00 22.49 -3.87
N ALA A 136 34.72 22.84 -4.01
CA ALA A 136 33.64 21.86 -4.06
C ALA A 136 33.84 20.86 -5.22
N SER A 137 33.43 19.61 -4.99
CA SER A 137 33.48 18.55 -5.99
C SER A 137 32.07 18.00 -6.26
N THR A 138 31.85 17.44 -7.46
CA THR A 138 30.61 16.73 -7.79
C THR A 138 30.84 15.24 -7.95
N TRP A 139 29.84 14.45 -7.58
CA TRP A 139 29.88 13.01 -7.71
C TRP A 139 28.49 12.41 -7.93
N GLU A 140 28.46 11.16 -8.38
CA GLU A 140 27.25 10.43 -8.73
C GLU A 140 27.32 8.98 -8.23
N LEU A 141 26.16 8.43 -7.86
CA LEU A 141 25.99 6.99 -7.66
C LEU A 141 25.60 6.33 -8.97
N TRP A 142 26.30 5.25 -9.29
CA TRP A 142 26.04 4.40 -10.44
C TRP A 142 25.85 2.95 -9.99
N VAL A 143 24.95 2.23 -10.64
CA VAL A 143 24.62 0.86 -10.29
C VAL A 143 24.70 -0.04 -11.52
N SER A 144 25.08 -1.30 -11.31
CA SER A 144 25.15 -2.32 -12.35
C SER A 144 24.23 -3.48 -11.96
N ALA A 145 23.33 -3.84 -12.87
CA ALA A 145 22.50 -5.05 -12.77
C ALA A 145 23.15 -6.31 -13.41
N ASN A 146 24.32 -6.17 -14.05
CA ASN A 146 24.98 -7.23 -14.83
C ASN A 146 26.43 -7.49 -14.39
N SER A 147 26.62 -7.56 -13.07
CA SER A 147 27.91 -7.93 -12.43
C SER A 147 29.12 -7.08 -12.88
N GLY A 148 28.90 -5.79 -13.18
CA GLY A 148 29.94 -4.81 -13.49
C GLY A 148 30.22 -4.61 -14.98
N SER A 149 29.45 -5.24 -15.87
CA SER A 149 29.64 -5.11 -17.32
C SER A 149 29.21 -3.73 -17.85
N SER A 150 28.13 -3.17 -17.29
CA SER A 150 27.66 -1.81 -17.59
C SER A 150 27.00 -1.19 -16.38
N TYR A 151 27.06 0.13 -16.28
CA TYR A 151 26.51 0.88 -15.14
C TYR A 151 25.56 1.98 -15.62
N SER A 152 24.50 2.22 -14.85
CA SER A 152 23.54 3.32 -15.02
C SER A 152 23.53 4.24 -13.80
N LYS A 153 23.36 5.55 -14.01
CA LYS A 153 23.27 6.55 -12.95
C LYS A 153 21.98 6.38 -12.14
N VAL A 154 22.05 6.61 -10.83
CA VAL A 154 20.90 6.67 -9.91
C VAL A 154 20.85 8.03 -9.22
N GLY A 155 19.67 8.62 -9.17
CA GLY A 155 19.42 9.89 -8.49
C GLY A 155 20.13 11.10 -9.13
N SER A 156 20.24 12.18 -8.35
CA SER A 156 20.86 13.43 -8.76
C SER A 156 22.38 13.39 -8.62
N THR A 157 23.06 14.30 -9.33
CA THR A 157 24.48 14.60 -9.06
C THR A 157 24.57 15.36 -7.75
N ILE A 158 25.45 14.92 -6.86
CA ILE A 158 25.66 15.54 -5.55
C ILE A 158 26.85 16.51 -5.61
N SER A 159 26.72 17.65 -4.94
CA SER A 159 27.82 18.60 -4.74
C SER A 159 28.32 18.53 -3.29
N ALA A 160 29.59 18.18 -3.12
CA ALA A 160 30.28 18.18 -1.84
C ALA A 160 30.98 19.53 -1.64
N SER A 161 30.33 20.44 -0.92
CA SER A 161 30.83 21.80 -0.68
C SER A 161 31.32 22.03 0.76
N GLY A 162 30.81 21.27 1.74
CA GLY A 162 31.18 21.34 3.16
C GLY A 162 32.31 20.40 3.55
N THR A 163 32.99 20.69 4.66
CA THR A 163 34.09 19.90 5.22
C THR A 163 33.66 18.87 6.27
N ALA A 164 32.41 18.95 6.74
CA ALA A 164 31.80 17.92 7.58
C ALA A 164 31.10 16.89 6.70
N LEU A 165 31.07 15.62 7.14
CA LEU A 165 30.34 14.56 6.45
C LEU A 165 28.85 14.91 6.40
N ALA A 166 28.30 14.91 5.19
CA ALA A 166 26.88 14.99 4.92
C ALA A 166 26.43 13.69 4.25
N THR A 167 25.23 13.21 4.58
CA THR A 167 24.70 11.96 4.02
C THR A 167 23.84 12.25 2.80
N ALA A 168 24.18 11.66 1.66
CA ALA A 168 23.32 11.59 0.49
C ALA A 168 22.54 10.26 0.50
N SER A 169 21.26 10.29 0.12
CA SER A 169 20.38 9.12 0.08
C SER A 169 19.81 8.91 -1.32
N PHE A 170 19.89 7.68 -1.81
CA PHE A 170 19.47 7.28 -3.16
C PHE A 170 18.48 6.12 -3.08
N ALA A 171 17.29 6.31 -3.65
CA ALA A 171 16.37 5.22 -3.92
C ALA A 171 16.85 4.45 -5.17
N VAL A 172 17.60 3.37 -4.95
CA VAL A 172 18.13 2.51 -6.02
C VAL A 172 17.04 1.59 -6.54
N ASN A 173 16.30 0.95 -5.65
CA ASN A 173 15.15 0.10 -5.96
C ASN A 173 15.39 -0.93 -7.07
N LEU A 174 16.53 -1.62 -7.04
CA LEU A 174 16.89 -2.66 -8.02
C LEU A 174 16.92 -4.04 -7.37
N ALA A 175 16.18 -4.99 -7.98
CA ALA A 175 16.20 -6.41 -7.62
C ALA A 175 17.40 -7.15 -8.19
N GLY A 176 17.61 -8.36 -7.68
CA GLY A 176 18.63 -9.27 -8.18
C GLY A 176 20.04 -8.79 -7.90
N THR A 177 20.97 -9.14 -8.78
CA THR A 177 22.38 -8.79 -8.60
C THR A 177 22.61 -7.30 -8.81
N VAL A 178 23.05 -6.60 -7.76
CA VAL A 178 23.45 -5.19 -7.85
C VAL A 178 24.92 -5.02 -7.46
N ARG A 179 25.65 -4.19 -8.23
CA ARG A 179 26.94 -3.61 -7.85
C ARG A 179 26.86 -2.11 -7.81
N LEU A 180 27.58 -1.50 -6.88
CA LEU A 180 27.67 -0.04 -6.76
C LEU A 180 28.97 0.48 -7.38
N GLN A 181 28.90 1.69 -7.90
CA GLN A 181 30.07 2.48 -8.27
C GLN A 181 29.83 3.95 -7.93
N VAL A 182 30.75 4.52 -7.15
CA VAL A 182 30.77 5.96 -6.87
C VAL A 182 31.71 6.62 -7.87
N ARG A 183 31.26 7.66 -8.56
CA ARG A 183 32.06 8.38 -9.57
C ARG A 183 32.17 9.84 -9.22
N LYS A 184 33.40 10.35 -9.12
CA LYS A 184 33.62 11.80 -9.14
C LYS A 184 33.47 12.31 -10.57
N THR A 185 32.75 13.40 -10.77
CA THR A 185 32.28 13.82 -12.11
C THR A 185 32.80 15.17 -12.59
N ASP A 186 33.31 16.03 -11.71
CA ASP A 186 33.79 17.36 -12.09
C ASP A 186 35.17 17.35 -12.79
N GLY A 187 35.89 16.22 -12.79
CA GLY A 187 37.20 16.07 -13.44
C GLY A 187 38.36 16.86 -12.82
N SER A 188 38.11 17.65 -11.78
CA SER A 188 39.10 18.50 -11.11
C SER A 188 40.00 17.71 -10.17
N THR A 189 41.21 18.24 -9.92
CA THR A 189 42.15 17.68 -8.95
C THR A 189 41.73 17.89 -7.49
N ASN A 190 40.66 18.66 -7.24
CA ASN A 190 40.07 18.80 -5.91
C ASN A 190 39.64 17.44 -5.39
N ARG A 191 39.75 17.25 -4.07
CA ARG A 191 39.54 15.95 -3.45
C ARG A 191 38.18 15.86 -2.77
N LEU A 192 37.59 14.68 -2.90
CA LEU A 192 36.30 14.28 -2.35
C LEU A 192 36.53 13.16 -1.35
N ASN A 193 35.99 13.30 -0.15
CA ASN A 193 35.89 12.22 0.82
C ASN A 193 34.54 11.51 0.69
N ILE A 194 34.56 10.18 0.75
CA ILE A 194 33.41 9.28 0.78
C ILE A 194 33.58 8.34 1.96
N ASP A 195 32.52 8.18 2.75
CA ASP A 195 32.53 7.35 3.94
C ASP A 195 31.16 6.69 4.17
N ASN A 196 31.10 5.72 5.09
CA ASN A 196 29.90 5.05 5.58
C ASN A 196 28.85 4.76 4.50
N ILE A 197 29.22 3.94 3.51
CA ILE A 197 28.23 3.48 2.52
C ILE A 197 27.33 2.50 3.24
N THR A 198 26.03 2.78 3.29
CA THR A 198 25.02 1.83 3.74
C THR A 198 24.19 1.38 2.55
N VAL A 199 23.77 0.12 2.58
CA VAL A 199 22.83 -0.41 1.60
C VAL A 199 21.74 -1.12 2.36
N GLN A 200 20.51 -0.68 2.15
CA GLN A 200 19.32 -1.43 2.52
C GLN A 200 19.03 -2.41 1.37
N THR A 201 18.78 -3.67 1.69
CA THR A 201 18.39 -4.68 0.68
C THR A 201 17.14 -4.24 -0.08
N TYR A 202 17.01 -4.60 -1.36
CA TYR A 202 15.81 -4.29 -2.12
C TYR A 202 14.70 -5.24 -1.73
N GLY A 203 13.72 -4.75 -0.97
CA GLY A 203 12.46 -5.43 -0.76
C GLY A 203 11.58 -5.33 -2.01
N GLY A 204 11.95 -5.99 -3.12
CA GLY A 204 10.92 -6.44 -4.05
C GLY A 204 11.29 -7.27 -5.30
N THR A 205 10.30 -8.03 -5.79
CA THR A 205 10.33 -9.21 -6.68
C THR A 205 11.43 -9.26 -7.73
N THR A 206 12.07 -10.41 -7.76
CA THR A 206 12.43 -11.10 -9.01
C THR A 206 11.21 -11.74 -9.67
N GLY A 207 10.98 -11.41 -10.94
CA GLY A 207 10.31 -12.25 -11.94
C GLY A 207 11.18 -12.25 -13.20
N GLY A 208 11.71 -13.35 -13.73
CA GLY A 208 11.46 -14.74 -13.40
C GLY A 208 12.65 -15.65 -13.70
N GLY A 209 12.61 -16.78 -13.01
CA GLY A 209 13.53 -17.89 -13.10
C GLY A 209 13.18 -18.90 -12.00
N THR A 210 11.98 -19.47 -12.12
CA THR A 210 11.53 -20.72 -11.47
C THR A 210 12.09 -21.01 -10.07
N ASP A 211 11.56 -20.35 -9.06
CA ASP A 211 11.04 -21.02 -7.84
C ASP A 211 10.25 -20.00 -7.01
N GLY A 212 9.35 -20.48 -6.15
CA GLY A 212 8.21 -19.73 -5.59
C GLY A 212 8.48 -18.46 -4.77
N THR A 213 7.42 -17.63 -4.71
CA THR A 213 7.13 -16.48 -3.83
C THR A 213 7.73 -15.11 -4.23
N GLY A 214 6.86 -14.22 -4.76
CA GLY A 214 7.21 -12.86 -5.19
C GLY A 214 6.68 -11.74 -4.28
N THR A 215 7.38 -10.60 -4.20
CA THR A 215 6.87 -9.32 -3.65
C THR A 215 7.38 -8.08 -4.40
N THR A 216 6.75 -7.67 -5.49
CA THR A 216 6.98 -6.49 -6.36
C THR A 216 6.93 -5.16 -5.63
N GLY A 217 7.59 -4.12 -6.18
CA GLY A 217 7.36 -2.75 -5.74
C GLY A 217 5.87 -2.45 -5.59
N GLY A 218 5.52 -1.86 -4.44
CA GLY A 218 4.15 -1.71 -3.97
C GLY A 218 3.17 -1.19 -5.01
N LYS A 219 1.98 -1.77 -5.04
CA LYS A 219 0.86 -1.26 -5.84
C LYS A 219 -0.05 -0.37 -5.03
N LYS A 220 -0.88 0.40 -5.74
CA LYS A 220 -1.93 1.22 -5.13
C LYS A 220 -3.27 0.50 -5.22
N PHE A 221 -3.93 0.35 -4.09
CA PHE A 221 -5.28 -0.21 -3.96
C PHE A 221 -6.24 0.93 -3.61
N LEU A 222 -7.38 0.96 -4.28
CA LEU A 222 -8.48 1.86 -3.96
C LEU A 222 -9.62 1.02 -3.40
N PHE A 223 -10.04 1.29 -2.17
CA PHE A 223 -11.24 0.71 -1.57
C PHE A 223 -12.42 1.65 -1.78
N ASP A 224 -13.54 1.13 -2.23
CA ASP A 224 -14.75 1.91 -2.41
C ASP A 224 -15.40 2.27 -1.07
N GLY A 225 -15.88 3.49 -0.98
CA GLY A 225 -16.74 4.00 0.10
C GLY A 225 -17.79 4.96 -0.47
N SER A 226 -18.00 4.89 -1.79
CA SER A 226 -18.84 5.81 -2.54
C SER A 226 -20.23 5.29 -2.87
N HIS A 227 -20.46 3.99 -2.73
CA HIS A 227 -21.71 3.29 -3.03
C HIS A 227 -22.39 2.73 -1.79
N ALA A 228 -22.39 3.50 -0.69
CA ALA A 228 -23.11 3.23 0.55
C ALA A 228 -22.58 2.03 1.37
N GLU A 229 -21.28 1.80 1.32
CA GLU A 229 -20.52 0.79 2.09
C GLU A 229 -20.56 1.02 3.62
N THR A 230 -21.07 2.18 4.06
CA THR A 230 -21.28 2.53 5.46
C THR A 230 -22.78 2.66 5.84
N ALA A 231 -23.69 2.14 5.01
CA ALA A 231 -25.13 2.21 5.27
C ALA A 231 -25.60 1.13 6.25
N GLY A 232 -26.56 1.47 7.11
CA GLY A 232 -27.10 0.54 8.11
C GLY A 232 -26.00 0.07 9.07
N ASN A 233 -25.79 -1.25 9.13
CA ASN A 233 -24.72 -1.86 9.92
C ASN A 233 -23.43 -2.13 9.12
N ALA A 234 -23.37 -1.72 7.85
CA ALA A 234 -22.19 -1.89 7.01
C ALA A 234 -21.07 -0.92 7.46
N ASP A 235 -19.83 -1.38 7.33
CA ASP A 235 -18.63 -0.56 7.48
C ASP A 235 -17.50 -1.09 6.62
N TRP A 236 -17.82 -1.36 5.36
CA TRP A 236 -16.96 -2.08 4.42
C TRP A 236 -15.87 -1.19 3.83
N VAL A 237 -15.14 -0.53 4.71
CA VAL A 237 -14.09 0.44 4.40
C VAL A 237 -12.82 0.13 5.21
N PRO A 238 -11.65 0.55 4.72
CA PRO A 238 -10.39 0.31 5.43
C PRO A 238 -10.26 1.19 6.68
N ASP A 239 -10.92 2.35 6.70
CA ASP A 239 -10.84 3.32 7.77
C ASP A 239 -12.03 4.30 7.75
N SER A 240 -12.57 4.58 8.94
CA SER A 240 -13.73 5.42 9.20
C SER A 240 -13.50 6.22 10.48
N ASP A 241 -13.26 7.51 10.32
CA ASP A 241 -13.03 8.44 11.42
C ASP A 241 -14.37 9.06 11.83
N ASN A 242 -14.94 8.60 12.94
CA ASN A 242 -16.24 9.04 13.44
C ASN A 242 -17.37 8.90 12.39
N GLY A 243 -17.39 7.77 11.67
CA GLY A 243 -18.39 7.49 10.63
C GLY A 243 -18.15 8.23 9.32
N THR A 244 -16.95 8.79 9.12
CA THR A 244 -16.57 9.47 7.88
C THR A 244 -15.42 8.75 7.20
N VAL A 245 -15.61 8.40 5.93
CA VAL A 245 -14.57 7.76 5.11
C VAL A 245 -13.68 8.84 4.51
N GLY A 246 -12.45 8.97 5.01
CA GLY A 246 -11.43 9.85 4.44
C GLY A 246 -10.73 9.21 3.25
N ARG A 247 -10.31 10.01 2.26
CA ARG A 247 -9.52 9.49 1.12
C ARG A 247 -8.25 8.77 1.58
N ILE A 248 -7.54 9.37 2.54
CA ILE A 248 -6.31 8.85 3.11
C ILE A 248 -6.68 8.34 4.51
N PRO A 249 -6.56 7.02 4.77
CA PRO A 249 -6.77 6.47 6.10
C PRO A 249 -5.91 7.16 7.16
N THR A 250 -6.46 7.35 8.35
CA THR A 250 -5.77 7.96 9.48
C THR A 250 -5.75 7.03 10.70
N PRO A 251 -4.61 6.88 11.40
CA PRO A 251 -3.33 7.58 11.20
C PRO A 251 -2.62 7.20 9.89
N ALA A 252 -1.66 8.02 9.45
CA ALA A 252 -1.06 7.85 8.12
C ALA A 252 -0.41 6.48 7.93
N GLN A 253 -0.70 5.81 6.79
CA GLN A 253 -0.16 4.49 6.44
C GLN A 253 1.37 4.39 6.45
N SER A 254 2.09 5.52 6.36
CA SER A 254 3.55 5.56 6.53
C SER A 254 4.04 5.16 7.93
N GLY A 255 3.13 5.11 8.92
CA GLY A 255 3.39 4.58 10.26
C GLY A 255 3.18 3.08 10.41
N ILE A 256 2.70 2.39 9.37
CA ILE A 256 2.52 0.94 9.37
C ILE A 256 3.87 0.26 9.18
N THR A 257 4.20 -0.66 10.08
CA THR A 257 5.38 -1.51 10.09
C THR A 257 4.95 -2.97 10.16
N SER A 258 5.91 -3.91 10.04
CA SER A 258 5.61 -5.33 10.19
C SER A 258 4.99 -5.70 11.54
N SER A 259 5.24 -4.93 12.60
CA SER A 259 4.70 -5.14 13.95
C SER A 259 3.43 -4.33 14.25
N THR A 260 2.99 -3.47 13.33
CA THR A 260 1.77 -2.68 13.53
C THR A 260 0.57 -3.62 13.64
N ALA A 261 -0.27 -3.42 14.67
CA ALA A 261 -1.48 -4.21 14.85
C ALA A 261 -2.41 -4.04 13.63
N GLU A 262 -3.15 -5.07 13.28
CA GLU A 262 -4.11 -5.00 12.17
C GLU A 262 -5.28 -4.05 12.46
N THR A 263 -5.52 -3.76 13.74
CA THR A 263 -6.44 -2.72 14.25
C THR A 263 -5.86 -1.29 14.18
N TYR A 264 -4.96 -1.01 13.24
CA TYR A 264 -4.30 0.31 13.12
C TYR A 264 -5.27 1.39 12.66
N TRP A 265 -6.26 0.98 11.87
CA TRP A 265 -7.39 1.77 11.41
C TRP A 265 -8.68 1.20 11.98
N THR A 266 -9.77 1.93 11.81
CA THR A 266 -11.10 1.53 12.30
C THR A 266 -12.03 1.37 11.09
N GLY A 267 -12.37 0.15 10.73
CA GLY A 267 -13.22 -0.18 9.59
C GLY A 267 -13.22 -1.68 9.40
N ALA A 268 -14.31 -2.28 8.94
CA ALA A 268 -14.39 -3.75 8.85
C ALA A 268 -13.33 -4.35 7.92
N LEU A 269 -12.76 -3.56 6.99
CA LEU A 269 -11.69 -3.99 6.09
C LEU A 269 -10.29 -3.53 6.54
N SER A 270 -10.15 -3.00 7.76
CA SER A 270 -8.92 -2.35 8.21
C SER A 270 -7.73 -3.33 8.25
N SER A 271 -7.94 -4.53 8.75
CA SER A 271 -6.91 -5.57 8.86
C SER A 271 -6.40 -6.00 7.50
N TRP A 272 -7.28 -6.11 6.51
CA TRP A 272 -6.91 -6.37 5.13
C TRP A 272 -6.06 -5.23 4.55
N ALA A 273 -6.50 -3.98 4.72
CA ALA A 273 -5.77 -2.82 4.23
C ALA A 273 -4.40 -2.67 4.90
N VAL A 274 -4.30 -2.88 6.21
CA VAL A 274 -3.04 -2.88 6.96
C VAL A 274 -2.13 -4.01 6.48
N ALA A 275 -2.68 -5.21 6.23
CA ALA A 275 -1.90 -6.33 5.68
C ALA A 275 -1.35 -6.01 4.29
N LEU A 276 -2.12 -5.35 3.41
CA LEU A 276 -1.61 -4.88 2.12
C LEU A 276 -0.46 -3.88 2.27
N VAL A 277 -0.56 -2.94 3.22
CA VAL A 277 0.51 -1.96 3.50
C VAL A 277 1.76 -2.64 4.08
N LYS A 278 1.61 -3.64 4.95
CA LYS A 278 2.73 -4.46 5.44
C LYS A 278 3.45 -5.19 4.30
N LEU A 279 2.74 -5.55 3.24
CA LEU A 279 3.29 -6.12 2.02
C LEU A 279 3.91 -5.09 1.07
N GLY A 280 4.03 -3.83 1.51
CA GLY A 280 4.66 -2.74 0.77
C GLY A 280 3.73 -2.01 -0.19
N ASN A 281 2.43 -2.32 -0.21
CA ASN A 281 1.45 -1.62 -1.03
C ASN A 281 0.98 -0.32 -0.35
N THR A 282 0.21 0.48 -1.08
CA THR A 282 -0.48 1.63 -0.52
C THR A 282 -1.96 1.52 -0.76
N VAL A 283 -2.74 2.06 0.16
CA VAL A 283 -4.20 2.07 0.11
C VAL A 283 -4.73 3.50 0.14
N GLU A 284 -5.82 3.73 -0.56
CA GLU A 284 -6.69 4.89 -0.40
C GLU A 284 -8.14 4.39 -0.34
N ALA A 285 -9.02 5.12 0.31
CA ALA A 285 -10.46 4.92 0.21
C ALA A 285 -11.07 5.94 -0.76
N LEU A 286 -12.17 5.60 -1.41
CA LEU A 286 -12.95 6.50 -2.26
C LEU A 286 -14.11 7.07 -1.43
N PRO A 287 -14.06 8.34 -0.98
CA PRO A 287 -15.10 8.88 -0.11
C PRO A 287 -16.46 8.97 -0.79
N THR A 288 -17.53 8.92 0.00
CA THR A 288 -18.90 9.17 -0.44
C THR A 288 -19.03 10.45 -1.26
N GLY A 289 -19.71 10.36 -2.41
CA GLY A 289 -19.89 11.46 -3.36
C GLY A 289 -18.71 11.70 -4.31
N THR A 290 -17.63 10.92 -4.20
CA THR A 290 -16.52 10.96 -5.18
C THR A 290 -16.87 10.09 -6.38
N ALA A 291 -16.73 10.64 -7.59
CA ALA A 291 -17.06 9.92 -8.81
C ALA A 291 -16.02 8.84 -9.16
N ILE A 292 -16.46 7.65 -9.55
CA ILE A 292 -15.61 6.61 -10.14
C ILE A 292 -15.35 6.96 -11.61
N THR A 293 -14.10 7.27 -11.96
CA THR A 293 -13.72 7.65 -13.33
C THR A 293 -12.53 6.87 -13.84
N TYR A 294 -12.41 6.74 -15.17
CA TYR A 294 -11.24 6.19 -15.84
C TYR A 294 -10.88 7.05 -17.06
N GLY A 295 -9.71 7.66 -17.06
CA GLY A 295 -9.24 8.59 -18.11
C GLY A 295 -9.56 10.08 -17.86
N ASN A 296 -10.19 10.44 -16.75
CA ASN A 296 -10.38 11.84 -16.34
C ASN A 296 -9.14 12.40 -15.59
N THR A 297 -8.26 13.15 -16.25
CA THR A 297 -7.00 13.63 -15.64
C THR A 297 -7.18 14.62 -14.49
N SER A 298 -8.36 15.20 -14.34
CA SER A 298 -8.68 16.12 -13.26
C SER A 298 -9.16 15.41 -11.99
N ASN A 299 -9.56 14.13 -12.07
CA ASN A 299 -9.89 13.35 -10.88
C ASN A 299 -8.61 12.77 -10.26
N PRO A 300 -8.21 13.20 -9.04
CA PRO A 300 -7.01 12.67 -8.39
C PRO A 300 -7.15 11.20 -7.98
N GLN A 301 -8.38 10.69 -7.87
CA GLN A 301 -8.70 9.29 -7.60
C GLN A 301 -9.21 8.55 -8.84
N ASP A 302 -8.88 9.03 -10.05
CA ASP A 302 -9.17 8.28 -11.28
C ASP A 302 -8.53 6.89 -11.24
N LEU A 303 -9.28 5.87 -11.67
CA LEU A 303 -8.89 4.47 -11.59
C LEU A 303 -7.56 4.16 -12.29
N ARG A 304 -7.11 4.99 -13.26
CA ARG A 304 -5.78 4.82 -13.88
C ARG A 304 -4.62 4.92 -12.89
N ASN A 305 -4.82 5.58 -11.76
CA ASN A 305 -3.79 5.81 -10.74
C ASN A 305 -3.65 4.62 -9.79
N TYR A 306 -4.50 3.60 -9.92
CA TYR A 306 -4.54 2.43 -9.04
C TYR A 306 -4.31 1.15 -9.84
N SER A 307 -3.78 0.13 -9.16
CA SER A 307 -3.62 -1.20 -9.74
C SER A 307 -4.82 -2.09 -9.48
N VAL A 308 -5.46 -1.92 -8.32
CA VAL A 308 -6.64 -2.68 -7.92
C VAL A 308 -7.71 -1.73 -7.38
N PHE A 309 -8.95 -1.95 -7.81
CA PHE A 309 -10.14 -1.36 -7.23
C PHE A 309 -10.89 -2.45 -6.48
N VAL A 310 -11.16 -2.21 -5.19
CA VAL A 310 -11.86 -3.10 -4.27
C VAL A 310 -13.21 -2.46 -3.99
N VAL A 311 -14.28 -3.22 -4.23
CA VAL A 311 -15.64 -2.78 -3.94
C VAL A 311 -16.30 -3.87 -3.12
N ASP A 312 -16.76 -3.49 -1.93
CA ASP A 312 -17.39 -4.40 -1.00
C ASP A 312 -18.86 -4.07 -0.78
N GLU A 313 -19.72 -5.03 -1.16
CA GLU A 313 -21.16 -4.97 -0.99
C GLU A 313 -21.73 -3.60 -1.41
N PRO A 314 -21.59 -3.19 -2.68
CA PRO A 314 -22.14 -1.91 -3.13
C PRO A 314 -23.65 -1.94 -2.88
N ASN A 315 -24.16 -0.86 -2.28
CA ASN A 315 -25.54 -0.70 -1.84
C ASN A 315 -26.26 0.39 -2.64
N THR A 316 -25.68 0.87 -3.73
CA THR A 316 -26.36 1.73 -4.71
C THR A 316 -25.95 1.32 -6.11
N LEU A 317 -26.84 1.51 -7.10
CA LEU A 317 -26.51 1.22 -8.49
C LEU A 317 -25.40 2.15 -9.01
N PHE A 318 -24.41 1.55 -9.68
CA PHE A 318 -23.44 2.30 -10.48
C PHE A 318 -24.15 3.05 -11.61
N THR A 319 -23.77 4.30 -11.84
CA THR A 319 -24.21 5.06 -13.00
C THR A 319 -23.64 4.47 -14.29
N SER A 320 -24.22 4.84 -15.44
CA SER A 320 -23.71 4.40 -16.75
C SER A 320 -22.24 4.80 -17.01
N ALA A 321 -21.82 5.96 -16.47
CA ALA A 321 -20.45 6.44 -16.59
C ALA A 321 -19.48 5.62 -15.72
N GLU A 322 -19.87 5.28 -14.50
CA GLU A 322 -19.05 4.49 -13.57
C GLU A 322 -18.90 3.04 -14.05
N LYS A 323 -19.98 2.41 -14.52
CA LYS A 323 -19.90 1.10 -15.19
C LYS A 323 -18.91 1.12 -16.34
N THR A 324 -18.96 2.17 -17.17
CA THR A 324 -18.02 2.34 -18.28
C THR A 324 -16.58 2.52 -17.79
N ALA A 325 -16.37 3.27 -16.71
CA ALA A 325 -15.06 3.46 -16.10
C ALA A 325 -14.48 2.15 -15.54
N ILE A 326 -15.25 1.41 -14.74
CA ILE A 326 -14.84 0.14 -14.12
C ILE A 326 -14.48 -0.89 -15.19
N LEU A 327 -15.35 -1.07 -16.20
CA LEU A 327 -15.11 -2.04 -17.26
C LEU A 327 -13.89 -1.70 -18.11
N ASN A 328 -13.67 -0.41 -18.42
CA ASN A 328 -12.48 0.01 -19.15
C ASN A 328 -11.20 -0.07 -18.30
N PHE A 329 -11.28 0.19 -17.00
CA PHE A 329 -10.16 -0.01 -16.08
C PHE A 329 -9.69 -1.47 -16.10
N VAL A 330 -10.60 -2.43 -15.95
CA VAL A 330 -10.27 -3.85 -16.05
C VAL A 330 -9.76 -4.21 -17.45
N LYS A 331 -10.48 -3.82 -18.52
CA LYS A 331 -10.06 -4.09 -19.90
C LYS A 331 -8.61 -3.69 -20.18
N ASN A 332 -8.19 -2.55 -19.64
CA ASN A 332 -6.88 -1.95 -19.84
C ASN A 332 -5.84 -2.33 -18.76
N GLY A 333 -6.09 -3.39 -18.00
CA GLY A 333 -5.06 -4.04 -17.20
C GLY A 333 -5.18 -3.87 -15.70
N GLY A 334 -6.21 -3.17 -15.23
CA GLY A 334 -6.56 -3.05 -13.81
C GLY A 334 -7.09 -4.36 -13.21
N GLY A 335 -6.98 -4.47 -11.89
CA GLY A 335 -7.58 -5.54 -11.11
C GLY A 335 -8.88 -5.08 -10.43
N LEU A 336 -9.96 -5.87 -10.53
CA LEU A 336 -11.20 -5.61 -9.80
C LEU A 336 -11.41 -6.72 -8.76
N PHE A 337 -11.51 -6.32 -7.49
CA PHE A 337 -11.93 -7.19 -6.40
C PHE A 337 -13.40 -6.90 -6.10
N MET A 338 -14.27 -7.84 -6.42
CA MET A 338 -15.72 -7.73 -6.25
C MET A 338 -16.11 -8.54 -5.01
N ILE A 339 -16.70 -7.87 -4.03
CA ILE A 339 -17.39 -8.55 -2.93
C ILE A 339 -18.88 -8.23 -3.05
N SER A 340 -19.67 -9.28 -3.03
CA SER A 340 -21.12 -9.24 -2.94
C SER A 340 -21.53 -9.82 -1.60
N ASP A 341 -22.80 -9.76 -1.30
CA ASP A 341 -23.39 -10.43 -0.13
C ASP A 341 -24.61 -11.27 -0.59
N HIS A 342 -25.54 -11.58 0.31
CA HIS A 342 -26.76 -12.34 0.05
C HIS A 342 -27.87 -11.55 -0.66
N ASP A 343 -28.89 -12.28 -1.13
CA ASP A 343 -30.24 -11.73 -1.36
C ASP A 343 -30.78 -11.13 -0.05
N VAL A 344 -31.39 -9.94 -0.08
CA VAL A 344 -31.75 -9.13 1.10
C VAL A 344 -30.54 -8.47 1.80
N SER A 345 -29.52 -8.09 1.03
CA SER A 345 -28.38 -7.29 1.49
C SER A 345 -28.57 -5.78 1.31
N ASP A 346 -29.74 -5.30 0.88
CA ASP A 346 -30.08 -3.87 0.80
C ASP A 346 -30.05 -3.17 2.19
N ARG A 347 -28.91 -2.54 2.50
CA ARG A 347 -28.63 -1.83 3.76
C ARG A 347 -29.13 -0.39 3.78
N ASN A 348 -29.43 0.21 2.62
CA ASN A 348 -29.86 1.60 2.52
C ASN A 348 -31.35 1.75 2.14
N ASN A 349 -32.04 0.62 1.92
CA ASN A 349 -33.45 0.52 1.57
C ASN A 349 -33.80 1.18 0.22
N ASP A 350 -32.88 1.16 -0.76
CA ASP A 350 -33.10 1.70 -2.10
C ASP A 350 -33.74 0.67 -3.07
N GLY A 351 -33.87 -0.57 -2.64
CA GLY A 351 -34.49 -1.68 -3.38
C GLY A 351 -33.51 -2.55 -4.16
N TYR A 352 -32.20 -2.35 -4.00
CA TYR A 352 -31.18 -3.15 -4.70
C TYR A 352 -30.21 -3.83 -3.73
N ASP A 353 -30.21 -5.16 -3.77
CA ASP A 353 -29.18 -5.97 -3.10
C ASP A 353 -27.86 -5.97 -3.88
N SER A 354 -26.75 -6.18 -3.18
CA SER A 354 -25.41 -6.18 -3.81
C SER A 354 -25.24 -7.20 -4.96
N PRO A 355 -25.83 -8.43 -4.94
CA PRO A 355 -25.83 -9.28 -6.12
C PRO A 355 -26.52 -8.66 -7.34
N ALA A 356 -27.63 -7.94 -7.12
CA ALA A 356 -28.40 -7.30 -8.18
C ALA A 356 -27.61 -6.15 -8.80
N ILE A 357 -26.91 -5.35 -7.97
CA ILE A 357 -26.05 -4.25 -8.42
C ILE A 357 -24.89 -4.76 -9.27
N TRP A 358 -24.23 -5.85 -8.84
CA TRP A 358 -23.18 -6.47 -9.64
C TRP A 358 -23.70 -7.03 -10.96
N ASN A 359 -24.83 -7.73 -10.95
CA ASN A 359 -25.45 -8.26 -12.17
C ASN A 359 -25.88 -7.14 -13.14
N ASP A 360 -26.33 -6.00 -12.62
CA ASP A 360 -26.64 -4.81 -13.42
C ASP A 360 -25.39 -4.21 -14.05
N LEU A 361 -24.25 -4.12 -13.36
CA LEU A 361 -22.97 -3.77 -13.99
C LEU A 361 -22.59 -4.74 -15.12
N LEU A 362 -22.78 -6.04 -14.90
CA LEU A 362 -22.42 -7.07 -15.88
C LEU A 362 -23.33 -7.04 -17.12
N THR A 363 -24.62 -6.76 -16.97
CA THR A 363 -25.60 -6.93 -18.07
C THR A 363 -26.11 -5.64 -18.68
N ASN A 364 -26.15 -4.55 -17.90
CA ASN A 364 -26.71 -3.25 -18.28
C ASN A 364 -25.61 -2.17 -18.33
N ASN A 365 -24.68 -2.34 -19.26
CA ASN A 365 -23.58 -1.41 -19.53
C ASN A 365 -23.38 -1.20 -21.04
N ALA A 366 -22.67 -0.13 -21.42
CA ALA A 366 -22.43 0.24 -22.81
C ALA A 366 -21.11 -0.30 -23.39
N VAL A 367 -20.30 -1.04 -22.62
CA VAL A 367 -18.95 -1.47 -23.03
C VAL A 367 -18.99 -2.87 -23.63
N GLN A 368 -19.45 -3.85 -22.87
CA GLN A 368 -19.58 -5.24 -23.29
C GLN A 368 -20.53 -5.96 -22.32
N THR A 369 -21.51 -6.69 -22.86
CA THR A 369 -22.38 -7.53 -22.04
C THR A 369 -21.59 -8.70 -21.45
N ASN A 370 -21.68 -8.83 -20.13
CA ASN A 370 -21.06 -9.84 -19.27
C ASN A 370 -19.60 -10.20 -19.64
N PRO A 371 -18.67 -9.24 -19.58
CA PRO A 371 -17.30 -9.47 -20.02
C PRO A 371 -16.54 -10.40 -19.08
N PHE A 372 -17.00 -10.56 -17.83
CA PHE A 372 -16.35 -11.40 -16.83
C PHE A 372 -16.88 -12.84 -16.83
N GLY A 373 -17.97 -13.13 -17.54
CA GLY A 373 -18.39 -14.51 -17.78
C GLY A 373 -19.03 -15.22 -16.59
N PHE A 374 -19.66 -14.49 -15.67
CA PHE A 374 -20.40 -15.06 -14.56
C PHE A 374 -21.66 -14.23 -14.24
N LYS A 375 -22.49 -14.73 -13.33
CA LYS A 375 -23.55 -13.98 -12.66
C LYS A 375 -23.55 -14.37 -11.18
N ILE A 376 -23.98 -13.47 -10.32
CA ILE A 376 -24.19 -13.73 -8.91
C ILE A 376 -25.65 -14.16 -8.74
N ASP A 377 -25.88 -15.36 -8.22
CA ASP A 377 -27.21 -15.89 -7.97
C ASP A 377 -27.80 -15.24 -6.71
N LEU A 378 -29.07 -14.82 -6.76
CA LEU A 378 -29.81 -14.32 -5.60
C LEU A 378 -30.08 -15.47 -4.64
N THR A 379 -29.17 -15.66 -3.69
CA THR A 379 -29.24 -16.69 -2.67
C THR A 379 -28.78 -16.12 -1.33
N ASN A 380 -29.18 -16.78 -0.25
CA ASN A 380 -28.72 -16.47 1.09
C ASN A 380 -28.27 -17.79 1.75
N ILE A 381 -26.96 -17.97 1.89
CA ILE A 381 -26.34 -19.21 2.35
C ILE A 381 -25.34 -18.95 3.48
N SER A 382 -25.33 -19.84 4.47
CA SER A 382 -24.34 -19.84 5.55
C SER A 382 -23.75 -21.23 5.66
N GLU A 383 -22.43 -21.35 5.46
CA GLU A 383 -21.71 -22.62 5.58
C GLU A 383 -20.19 -22.42 5.64
N THR A 384 -19.47 -23.40 6.18
CA THR A 384 -18.03 -23.56 5.97
C THR A 384 -17.80 -24.66 4.93
N SER A 385 -17.16 -24.32 3.82
CA SER A 385 -16.85 -25.27 2.75
C SER A 385 -15.34 -25.52 2.63
N SER A 386 -14.97 -26.80 2.52
CA SER A 386 -13.63 -27.25 2.11
C SER A 386 -13.60 -27.71 0.64
N ASN A 387 -14.66 -27.44 -0.13
CA ASN A 387 -14.76 -27.86 -1.53
C ASN A 387 -13.97 -26.91 -2.44
N VAL A 388 -12.65 -26.95 -2.29
CA VAL A 388 -11.68 -26.11 -3.00
C VAL A 388 -11.25 -26.80 -4.30
N LEU A 389 -11.09 -26.02 -5.36
CA LEU A 389 -10.58 -26.48 -6.65
C LEU A 389 -9.28 -27.25 -6.45
N THR A 390 -9.22 -28.47 -6.97
CA THR A 390 -7.98 -29.25 -6.95
C THR A 390 -7.03 -28.71 -8.01
N SER A 391 -6.10 -27.85 -7.59
CA SER A 391 -5.04 -27.28 -8.42
C SER A 391 -3.78 -27.15 -7.60
N SER A 392 -2.59 -27.36 -8.18
CA SER A 392 -1.31 -27.06 -7.51
C SER A 392 -0.67 -25.76 -7.99
N THR A 393 -1.28 -25.10 -8.97
CA THR A 393 -0.71 -23.94 -9.68
C THR A 393 -1.58 -22.70 -9.59
N ASN A 394 -2.80 -22.79 -9.06
CA ASN A 394 -3.66 -21.63 -8.88
C ASN A 394 -3.10 -20.74 -7.77
N VAL A 395 -2.52 -19.59 -8.15
CA VAL A 395 -1.87 -18.65 -7.22
C VAL A 395 -2.84 -17.86 -6.33
N VAL A 396 -4.15 -17.91 -6.58
CA VAL A 396 -5.14 -17.38 -5.63
C VAL A 396 -5.34 -18.35 -4.47
N LEU A 397 -5.29 -19.66 -4.74
CA LEU A 397 -5.43 -20.71 -3.73
C LEU A 397 -4.11 -21.11 -3.05
N HIS A 398 -2.98 -20.92 -3.75
CA HIS A 398 -1.63 -21.34 -3.32
C HIS A 398 -0.61 -20.21 -3.46
N GLY A 399 -1.04 -18.98 -3.20
CA GLY A 399 -0.20 -17.79 -3.37
C GLY A 399 0.79 -17.58 -2.23
N SER A 400 1.53 -16.49 -2.34
CA SER A 400 2.58 -16.09 -1.40
C SER A 400 2.10 -15.88 0.04
N GLN A 401 0.79 -15.71 0.26
CA GLN A 401 0.20 -15.41 1.56
C GLN A 401 -0.35 -16.67 2.27
N GLY A 402 -0.12 -17.85 1.68
CA GLY A 402 -0.49 -19.14 2.25
C GLY A 402 -1.53 -19.88 1.41
N ASN A 403 -1.84 -21.10 1.86
CA ASN A 403 -2.80 -21.97 1.19
C ASN A 403 -4.22 -21.70 1.67
N VAL A 404 -5.15 -21.70 0.73
CA VAL A 404 -6.60 -21.63 0.97
C VAL A 404 -7.15 -23.05 0.99
N THR A 405 -7.68 -23.47 2.14
CA THR A 405 -8.25 -24.81 2.33
C THR A 405 -9.73 -24.79 2.66
N GLN A 406 -10.24 -23.66 3.16
CA GLN A 406 -11.63 -23.48 3.55
C GLN A 406 -12.13 -22.05 3.28
N LEU A 407 -13.43 -21.90 3.15
CA LEU A 407 -14.11 -20.61 3.13
C LEU A 407 -15.41 -20.74 3.93
N LYS A 408 -15.66 -19.80 4.84
CA LYS A 408 -16.91 -19.73 5.61
C LYS A 408 -17.69 -18.48 5.24
N PHE A 409 -18.97 -18.68 4.94
CA PHE A 409 -19.96 -17.63 4.74
C PHE A 409 -20.89 -17.53 5.94
N SER A 410 -21.22 -16.29 6.32
CA SER A 410 -22.16 -15.94 7.39
C SER A 410 -23.41 -15.21 6.88
N ASN A 411 -23.57 -15.11 5.56
CA ASN A 411 -24.82 -15.05 4.79
C ASN A 411 -24.45 -14.62 3.36
N GLY A 412 -23.92 -15.50 2.55
CA GLY A 412 -23.48 -15.16 1.19
C GLY A 412 -24.48 -15.50 0.10
N ALA A 413 -24.11 -15.12 -1.12
CA ALA A 413 -24.69 -15.60 -2.35
C ALA A 413 -23.84 -16.72 -2.99
N THR A 414 -24.24 -17.15 -4.19
CA THR A 414 -23.47 -18.10 -5.01
C THR A 414 -23.22 -17.53 -6.41
N ILE A 415 -22.31 -18.16 -7.16
CA ILE A 415 -21.93 -17.75 -8.51
C ILE A 415 -22.29 -18.86 -9.49
N THR A 416 -22.83 -18.44 -10.63
CA THR A 416 -22.90 -19.25 -11.85
C THR A 416 -22.00 -18.67 -12.92
N THR A 417 -20.99 -19.42 -13.34
CA THR A 417 -20.15 -19.10 -14.49
C THR A 417 -20.87 -19.43 -15.80
N THR A 418 -20.74 -18.54 -16.79
CA THR A 418 -21.47 -18.58 -18.07
C THR A 418 -20.55 -18.66 -19.28
N THR A 419 -19.26 -18.33 -19.11
CA THR A 419 -18.25 -18.46 -20.15
C THR A 419 -16.92 -18.95 -19.58
N ALA A 420 -16.00 -19.38 -20.44
CA ALA A 420 -14.66 -19.81 -20.04
C ALA A 420 -13.75 -18.68 -19.53
N ALA A 421 -14.21 -17.42 -19.56
CA ALA A 421 -13.46 -16.31 -18.95
C ALA A 421 -13.39 -16.45 -17.43
N ALA A 422 -14.42 -17.03 -16.81
CA ALA A 422 -14.51 -17.23 -15.37
C ALA A 422 -14.06 -18.64 -14.94
N GLN A 423 -13.27 -18.74 -13.89
CA GLN A 423 -12.88 -19.97 -13.23
C GLN A 423 -13.37 -19.96 -11.78
N PRO A 424 -14.36 -20.81 -11.42
CA PRO A 424 -14.75 -20.99 -10.04
C PRO A 424 -13.65 -21.68 -9.24
N LEU A 425 -13.48 -21.27 -7.97
CA LEU A 425 -12.37 -21.70 -7.12
C LEU A 425 -12.80 -22.50 -5.90
N ILE A 426 -13.94 -22.15 -5.30
CA ILE A 426 -14.49 -22.83 -4.12
C ILE A 426 -15.99 -22.95 -4.35
N TRP A 427 -16.57 -24.11 -4.04
CA TRP A 427 -18.01 -24.38 -4.16
C TRP A 427 -18.64 -24.58 -2.79
N ARG A 428 -19.97 -24.59 -2.75
CA ARG A 428 -20.72 -25.13 -1.61
C ARG A 428 -20.27 -26.55 -1.27
N SER A 429 -20.36 -26.92 0.01
CA SER A 429 -19.84 -28.19 0.54
C SER A 429 -20.43 -29.42 -0.14
N ASN A 430 -21.73 -29.35 -0.49
CA ASN A 430 -22.47 -30.45 -1.12
C ASN A 430 -22.59 -30.31 -2.65
N ALA A 431 -21.95 -29.31 -3.25
CA ALA A 431 -21.99 -29.10 -4.70
C ALA A 431 -20.90 -29.92 -5.41
N SER A 432 -21.19 -30.37 -6.63
CA SER A 432 -20.14 -30.85 -7.53
C SER A 432 -19.32 -29.68 -8.05
N GLN A 433 -18.00 -29.83 -8.17
CA GLN A 433 -17.16 -28.83 -8.82
C GLN A 433 -17.58 -28.70 -10.30
N GLY A 434 -18.02 -27.50 -10.67
CA GLY A 434 -18.65 -27.22 -11.95
C GLY A 434 -18.97 -25.74 -12.11
N THR A 435 -19.94 -25.40 -12.94
CA THR A 435 -20.21 -23.99 -13.29
C THR A 435 -21.13 -23.25 -12.33
N THR A 436 -21.83 -23.94 -11.44
CA THR A 436 -22.85 -23.38 -10.52
C THR A 436 -22.47 -23.56 -9.06
N GLN A 437 -23.09 -22.79 -8.16
CA GLN A 437 -22.90 -22.90 -6.71
C GLN A 437 -21.46 -22.68 -6.26
N ALA A 438 -20.70 -21.88 -7.01
CA ALA A 438 -19.41 -21.41 -6.57
C ALA A 438 -19.57 -20.29 -5.53
N LEU A 439 -18.64 -20.19 -4.59
CA LEU A 439 -18.58 -19.16 -3.55
C LEU A 439 -17.62 -18.02 -3.94
N CYS A 440 -16.59 -18.36 -4.72
CA CYS A 440 -15.70 -17.39 -5.32
C CYS A 440 -15.18 -17.85 -6.68
N ALA A 441 -14.78 -16.90 -7.52
CA ALA A 441 -14.25 -17.16 -8.85
C ALA A 441 -13.20 -16.10 -9.25
N THR A 442 -12.36 -16.47 -10.21
CA THR A 442 -11.50 -15.52 -10.93
C THR A 442 -12.02 -15.33 -12.34
N SER A 443 -11.71 -14.20 -12.96
CA SER A 443 -11.97 -13.96 -14.38
C SER A 443 -10.92 -13.02 -14.99
N THR A 444 -10.90 -12.91 -16.31
CA THR A 444 -10.06 -11.98 -17.05
C THR A 444 -10.87 -11.23 -18.09
N TYR A 445 -10.51 -9.97 -18.34
CA TYR A 445 -11.10 -9.17 -19.41
C TYR A 445 -10.06 -8.21 -19.97
N GLY A 446 -9.83 -8.27 -21.28
CA GLY A 446 -8.70 -7.60 -21.92
C GLY A 446 -7.39 -8.06 -21.30
N THR A 447 -6.64 -7.15 -20.68
CA THR A 447 -5.38 -7.46 -19.97
C THR A 447 -5.51 -7.41 -18.44
N GLY A 448 -6.72 -7.20 -17.93
CA GLY A 448 -7.03 -7.13 -16.50
C GLY A 448 -7.46 -8.46 -15.90
N ARG A 449 -7.62 -8.42 -14.57
CA ARG A 449 -7.95 -9.57 -13.73
C ARG A 449 -9.13 -9.21 -12.84
N VAL A 450 -9.99 -10.18 -12.54
CA VAL A 450 -11.16 -10.02 -11.67
C VAL A 450 -11.18 -11.15 -10.67
N PHE A 451 -11.43 -10.84 -9.41
CA PHE A 451 -11.75 -11.82 -8.38
C PHE A 451 -13.11 -11.43 -7.80
N VAL A 452 -13.98 -12.42 -7.64
CA VAL A 452 -15.30 -12.24 -7.03
C VAL A 452 -15.48 -13.24 -5.89
N ILE A 453 -15.97 -12.77 -4.76
CA ILE A 453 -16.42 -13.54 -3.60
C ILE A 453 -17.79 -13.00 -3.19
N THR A 454 -18.69 -13.88 -2.76
CA THR A 454 -20.11 -13.53 -2.59
C THR A 454 -20.57 -13.47 -1.15
N ASP A 455 -19.67 -13.13 -0.22
CA ASP A 455 -19.99 -12.77 1.16
C ASP A 455 -18.90 -11.80 1.64
N SER A 456 -19.28 -10.77 2.40
CA SER A 456 -18.38 -9.77 2.99
C SER A 456 -17.79 -10.20 4.34
N SER A 457 -18.46 -11.11 5.06
CA SER A 457 -18.01 -11.60 6.37
C SER A 457 -16.60 -12.22 6.38
N PRO A 458 -16.08 -12.88 5.33
CA PRO A 458 -14.70 -13.34 5.28
C PRO A 458 -13.65 -12.21 5.37
N ALA A 459 -13.99 -10.99 4.96
CA ALA A 459 -13.10 -9.83 4.98
C ALA A 459 -13.21 -9.01 6.27
N ASP A 460 -14.37 -9.08 6.93
CA ASP A 460 -14.69 -8.34 8.16
C ASP A 460 -13.77 -8.76 9.32
N ASP A 461 -13.12 -7.80 9.95
CA ASP A 461 -12.21 -8.00 11.06
C ASP A 461 -12.78 -7.60 12.44
N GLY A 462 -14.03 -7.15 12.48
CA GLY A 462 -14.72 -6.72 13.69
C GLY A 462 -14.28 -5.35 14.23
N THR A 463 -13.51 -4.56 13.48
CA THR A 463 -12.94 -3.27 13.92
C THR A 463 -13.69 -2.05 13.42
N GLY A 464 -14.96 -2.18 13.04
CA GLY A 464 -15.71 -1.06 12.47
C GLY A 464 -16.25 -0.03 13.46
N ALA A 465 -16.92 0.97 12.90
CA ALA A 465 -17.44 2.14 13.57
C ALA A 465 -18.41 1.80 14.72
N SER A 466 -18.46 2.70 15.70
CA SER A 466 -19.29 2.52 16.91
C SER A 466 -20.76 2.34 16.55
N GLY A 467 -21.37 1.26 17.06
CA GLY A 467 -22.78 0.93 16.83
C GLY A 467 -23.00 -0.20 15.82
N ASN A 468 -21.98 -0.54 15.02
CA ASN A 468 -22.06 -1.64 14.08
C ASN A 468 -21.94 -3.00 14.78
N THR A 469 -22.72 -3.98 14.31
CA THR A 469 -22.60 -5.37 14.71
C THR A 469 -21.89 -6.13 13.59
N LEU A 470 -20.64 -6.47 13.83
CA LEU A 470 -19.74 -7.03 12.83
C LEU A 470 -19.37 -8.49 13.14
N TYR A 471 -18.90 -9.19 12.12
CA TYR A 471 -18.48 -10.58 12.19
C TYR A 471 -16.97 -10.65 11.95
N PRO A 472 -16.13 -11.00 12.94
CA PRO A 472 -14.67 -11.00 12.79
C PRO A 472 -14.16 -12.20 11.97
N GLY A 473 -14.65 -12.35 10.73
CA GLY A 473 -14.35 -13.47 9.85
C GLY A 473 -12.91 -13.47 9.35
N TRP A 474 -12.23 -12.33 9.24
CA TRP A 474 -10.82 -12.21 8.81
C TRP A 474 -9.90 -13.20 9.52
N THR A 475 -10.11 -13.36 10.83
CA THR A 475 -9.31 -14.26 11.69
C THR A 475 -10.03 -15.54 12.07
N GLU A 476 -11.32 -15.66 11.76
CA GLU A 476 -12.14 -16.82 12.16
C GLU A 476 -11.66 -18.12 11.49
N ILE A 477 -11.31 -18.04 10.20
CA ILE A 477 -10.80 -19.16 9.42
C ILE A 477 -9.42 -18.79 8.89
N SER A 478 -8.43 -19.64 9.15
CA SER A 478 -7.03 -19.43 8.75
C SER A 478 -6.82 -19.17 7.25
N SER A 479 -7.79 -19.53 6.40
CA SER A 479 -7.78 -19.33 4.94
C SER A 479 -8.37 -18.01 4.47
N HIS A 480 -9.11 -17.27 5.30
CA HIS A 480 -9.78 -16.02 4.88
C HIS A 480 -8.76 -14.94 4.50
N ALA A 481 -7.84 -14.60 5.41
CA ALA A 481 -6.77 -13.65 5.10
C ALA A 481 -5.89 -14.09 3.90
N PRO A 482 -5.40 -15.35 3.81
CA PRO A 482 -4.70 -15.83 2.62
C PRO A 482 -5.49 -15.69 1.33
N LEU A 483 -6.79 -16.00 1.31
CA LEU A 483 -7.62 -15.86 0.10
C LEU A 483 -7.70 -14.40 -0.37
N HIS A 484 -7.99 -13.47 0.53
CA HIS A 484 -8.10 -12.04 0.20
C HIS A 484 -6.76 -11.47 -0.24
N LEU A 485 -5.67 -11.78 0.46
CA LEU A 485 -4.36 -11.25 0.10
C LEU A 485 -3.83 -11.91 -1.18
N ASN A 486 -3.99 -13.22 -1.37
CA ASN A 486 -3.58 -13.87 -2.62
C ASN A 486 -4.37 -13.33 -3.82
N ALA A 487 -5.68 -13.17 -3.69
CA ALA A 487 -6.50 -12.53 -4.73
C ALA A 487 -6.03 -11.09 -5.00
N SER A 488 -5.79 -10.30 -3.96
CA SER A 488 -5.27 -8.92 -4.08
C SER A 488 -3.94 -8.84 -4.83
N LEU A 489 -2.97 -9.67 -4.46
CA LEU A 489 -1.65 -9.71 -5.09
C LEU A 489 -1.73 -10.22 -6.53
N TRP A 490 -2.60 -11.20 -6.81
CA TRP A 490 -2.84 -11.67 -8.17
C TRP A 490 -3.48 -10.58 -9.03
N LEU A 491 -4.50 -9.87 -8.52
CA LEU A 491 -5.12 -8.73 -9.22
C LEU A 491 -4.09 -7.64 -9.54
N ALA A 492 -3.21 -7.36 -8.58
CA ALA A 492 -2.13 -6.39 -8.69
C ALA A 492 -0.95 -6.84 -9.59
N LYS A 493 -0.95 -8.09 -10.05
CA LYS A 493 0.13 -8.72 -10.85
C LYS A 493 1.46 -8.83 -10.10
N LEU A 494 1.37 -9.14 -8.80
CA LEU A 494 2.50 -9.34 -7.89
C LEU A 494 2.85 -10.83 -7.71
N GLN A 495 2.01 -11.71 -8.26
CA GLN A 495 2.20 -13.16 -8.35
C GLN A 495 1.52 -13.76 -9.59
#